data_AF-A0A2A5BF23-F1
#
_entry.id   AF-A0A2A5BF23-F1
#
_cell.length_a   1.000
_cell.length_b   1.000
_cell.length_c   1.000
_cell.angle_alpha   90.00
_cell.angle_beta   90.00
_cell.angle_gamma   90.00
#
_symmetry.space_group_name_H-M   'P 1'
#
loop_
_entity.id
_entity.type
_entity.pdbx_description
1 polymer ?
#
loop_
_entity_poly.entity_id
_entity_poly.type
_entity_poly.pdbx_seq_one_letter_code
_entity_poly.pdbx_strand_id
1 'polypeptide(L)'
;MQTYSISTISKLLNLSERRVQQLSKDGIIPKAERGKYDLVSSVQGYVGYLYARAFGKNTASIDAHAEKARLLKAQATKAELELDILKDKYIETEEVEFLYGGLVLVFRSKMLSMPSKLVRRLAAVGSDFARIEKILEDEIYEALTELSKYGDHDKCISKKNK
;
A
#
# COMPACT_ATOMS: atom_id res chain seq x y z
N MET A 1 -55.03 -7.42 -14.49
CA MET A 1 -53.73 -6.71 -14.52
C MET A 1 -53.92 -5.37 -15.22
N GLN A 2 -53.33 -4.31 -14.68
CA GLN A 2 -53.54 -2.95 -15.17
C GLN A 2 -52.68 -2.73 -16.42
N THR A 3 -53.33 -2.50 -17.56
CA THR A 3 -52.65 -2.34 -18.85
C THR A 3 -52.49 -0.87 -19.21
N TYR A 4 -51.34 -0.51 -19.75
CA TYR A 4 -50.97 0.87 -20.07
C TYR A 4 -50.68 1.04 -21.56
N SER A 5 -50.91 2.25 -22.08
CA SER A 5 -50.56 2.62 -23.45
C SER A 5 -49.05 2.65 -23.65
N ILE A 6 -48.63 2.55 -24.92
CA ILE A 6 -47.21 2.59 -25.28
C ILE A 6 -46.52 3.89 -24.87
N SER A 7 -47.24 5.02 -24.91
CA SER A 7 -46.72 6.33 -24.54
C SER A 7 -46.40 6.46 -23.04
N THR A 8 -47.13 5.75 -22.19
CA THR A 8 -46.90 5.73 -20.74
C THR A 8 -45.69 4.85 -20.41
N ILE A 9 -45.59 3.69 -21.05
CA ILE A 9 -44.46 2.75 -20.85
C ILE A 9 -43.15 3.32 -21.42
N SER A 10 -43.21 4.00 -22.57
CA SER A 10 -42.02 4.61 -23.18
C SER A 10 -41.40 5.67 -22.26
N LYS A 11 -42.22 6.53 -21.65
CA LYS A 11 -41.77 7.51 -20.65
C LYS A 11 -41.20 6.84 -19.40
N LEU A 12 -41.87 5.79 -18.91
CA LEU A 12 -41.46 5.10 -17.68
C LEU A 12 -40.13 4.34 -17.83
N LEU A 13 -39.91 3.70 -18.98
CA LEU A 13 -38.66 2.99 -19.28
C LEU A 13 -37.57 3.91 -19.87
N ASN A 14 -37.88 5.21 -20.03
CA ASN A 14 -37.02 6.21 -20.68
C ASN A 14 -36.55 5.78 -22.08
N LEU A 15 -37.49 5.29 -22.90
CA LEU A 15 -37.27 4.80 -24.26
C LEU A 15 -38.18 5.54 -25.25
N SER A 16 -37.80 5.56 -26.52
CA SER A 16 -38.74 5.98 -27.58
C SER A 16 -39.81 4.91 -27.79
N GLU A 17 -41.02 5.31 -28.19
CA GLU A 17 -42.12 4.37 -28.50
C GLU A 17 -41.70 3.34 -29.57
N ARG A 18 -40.95 3.79 -30.58
CA ARG A 18 -40.37 2.92 -31.61
C ARG A 18 -39.46 1.84 -31.01
N ARG A 19 -38.66 2.20 -30.00
CA ARG A 19 -37.75 1.26 -29.33
C ARG A 19 -38.53 0.23 -28.49
N VAL A 20 -39.61 0.65 -27.82
CA VAL A 20 -40.50 -0.27 -27.09
C VAL A 20 -41.16 -1.26 -28.06
N GLN A 21 -41.61 -0.81 -29.23
CA GLN A 21 -42.18 -1.70 -30.26
C GLN A 21 -41.16 -2.72 -30.79
N GLN A 22 -39.91 -2.30 -31.00
CA GLN A 22 -38.83 -3.20 -31.41
C GLN A 22 -38.56 -4.26 -30.35
N LEU A 23 -38.32 -3.86 -29.09
CA LEU A 23 -38.06 -4.79 -27.99
C LEU A 23 -39.22 -5.76 -27.75
N SER A 24 -40.44 -5.30 -28.01
CA SER A 24 -41.61 -6.16 -27.93
C SER A 24 -41.74 -7.13 -29.11
N LYS A 25 -41.31 -6.74 -30.32
CA LYS A 25 -41.19 -7.65 -31.48
C LYS A 25 -40.09 -8.69 -31.27
N ASP A 26 -39.02 -8.31 -30.59
CA ASP A 26 -37.89 -9.16 -30.25
C ASP A 26 -38.19 -10.11 -29.06
N GLY A 27 -39.43 -10.08 -28.52
CA GLY A 27 -39.89 -10.96 -27.44
C GLY A 27 -39.40 -10.59 -26.04
N ILE A 28 -38.72 -9.45 -25.89
CA ILE A 28 -38.16 -8.98 -24.61
C ILE A 28 -39.23 -8.33 -23.73
N ILE A 29 -40.12 -7.55 -24.34
CA ILE A 29 -41.25 -6.91 -23.65
C ILE A 29 -42.55 -7.62 -24.05
N PRO A 30 -43.18 -8.39 -23.16
CA PRO A 30 -44.41 -9.11 -23.47
C PRO A 30 -45.59 -8.16 -23.70
N LYS A 31 -46.38 -8.41 -24.75
CA LYS A 31 -47.62 -7.68 -25.04
C LYS A 31 -48.78 -8.34 -24.32
N ALA A 32 -49.60 -7.56 -23.63
CA ALA A 32 -50.83 -8.07 -23.02
C ALA A 32 -51.98 -8.08 -24.04
N GLU A 33 -52.19 -6.96 -24.74
CA GLU A 33 -53.22 -6.77 -25.77
C GLU A 33 -52.69 -5.87 -26.90
N ARG A 34 -53.41 -5.76 -28.03
CA ARG A 34 -53.00 -4.92 -29.16
C ARG A 34 -52.85 -3.45 -28.72
N GLY A 35 -51.60 -2.98 -28.64
CA GLY A 35 -51.27 -1.60 -28.26
C GLY A 35 -51.24 -1.34 -26.74
N LYS A 36 -51.43 -2.37 -25.92
CA LYS A 36 -51.46 -2.30 -24.46
C LYS A 36 -50.42 -3.22 -23.84
N TYR A 37 -49.73 -2.71 -22.83
CA TYR A 37 -48.61 -3.37 -22.18
C TYR A 37 -48.89 -3.52 -20.68
N ASP A 38 -48.47 -4.64 -20.10
CA ASP A 38 -48.46 -4.81 -18.66
C ASP A 38 -47.22 -4.13 -18.06
N LEU A 39 -47.42 -3.31 -17.02
CA LEU A 39 -46.36 -2.51 -16.43
C LEU A 39 -45.26 -3.38 -15.83
N VAL A 40 -45.66 -4.35 -14.99
CA VAL A 40 -44.73 -5.20 -14.23
C VAL A 40 -43.89 -6.04 -15.19
N SER A 41 -44.55 -6.71 -16.14
CA SER A 41 -43.88 -7.57 -17.11
C SER A 41 -42.95 -6.79 -18.05
N SER A 42 -43.32 -5.56 -18.42
CA SER A 42 -42.49 -4.70 -19.28
C SER A 42 -41.22 -4.22 -18.58
N VAL A 43 -41.33 -3.81 -17.31
CA VAL A 43 -40.17 -3.40 -16.50
C VAL A 43 -39.25 -4.58 -16.27
N GLN A 44 -39.77 -5.74 -15.87
CA GLN A 44 -38.97 -6.95 -15.64
C GLN A 44 -38.25 -7.41 -16.91
N GLY A 45 -38.95 -7.44 -18.06
CA GLY A 45 -38.34 -7.78 -19.34
C GLY A 45 -37.24 -6.81 -19.77
N TYR A 46 -37.45 -5.50 -19.56
CA TYR A 46 -36.44 -4.50 -19.88
C TYR A 46 -35.23 -4.54 -18.95
N VAL A 47 -35.44 -4.70 -17.64
CA VAL A 47 -34.36 -4.90 -16.66
C VAL A 47 -33.55 -6.15 -17.03
N GLY A 48 -34.21 -7.27 -17.32
CA GLY A 48 -33.55 -8.49 -17.77
C GLY A 48 -32.71 -8.28 -19.04
N TYR A 49 -33.22 -7.50 -19.99
CA TYR A 49 -32.48 -7.12 -21.20
C TYR A 49 -31.27 -6.24 -20.92
N LEU A 50 -31.39 -5.26 -20.02
CA LEU A 50 -30.25 -4.43 -19.61
C LEU A 50 -29.18 -5.27 -18.91
N TYR A 51 -29.58 -6.18 -18.03
CA TYR A 51 -28.66 -7.13 -17.39
C TYR A 51 -27.97 -8.03 -18.44
N ALA A 52 -28.73 -8.64 -19.35
CA ALA A 52 -28.17 -9.48 -20.40
C ALA A 52 -27.23 -8.71 -21.35
N ARG A 53 -27.50 -7.41 -21.59
CA ARG A 53 -26.67 -6.56 -22.45
C ARG A 53 -25.42 -6.04 -21.74
N ALA A 54 -25.52 -5.68 -20.46
CA ALA A 54 -24.42 -5.16 -19.67
C ALA A 54 -23.45 -6.27 -19.23
N PHE A 55 -23.98 -7.43 -18.86
CA PHE A 55 -23.20 -8.54 -18.32
C PHE A 55 -22.95 -9.66 -19.32
N GLY A 56 -23.62 -9.65 -20.48
CA GLY A 56 -23.53 -10.71 -21.48
C GLY A 56 -23.99 -12.06 -20.93
N LYS A 57 -23.98 -13.09 -21.77
CA LYS A 57 -24.30 -14.49 -21.41
C LYS A 57 -23.24 -15.15 -20.48
N ASN A 58 -22.48 -14.36 -19.72
CA ASN A 58 -21.35 -14.78 -18.92
C ASN A 58 -21.56 -14.32 -17.47
N THR A 59 -22.27 -15.14 -16.68
CA THR A 59 -22.28 -15.05 -15.21
C THR A 59 -20.87 -15.11 -14.61
N ALA A 60 -19.86 -15.54 -15.37
CA ALA A 60 -18.43 -15.46 -15.05
C ALA A 60 -17.85 -14.02 -15.04
N SER A 61 -18.56 -13.01 -15.57
CA SER A 61 -18.01 -11.64 -15.69
C SER A 61 -18.00 -10.85 -14.38
N ILE A 62 -18.97 -11.07 -13.49
CA ILE A 62 -19.01 -10.39 -12.18
C ILE A 62 -17.80 -10.79 -11.34
N ASP A 63 -17.46 -12.08 -11.35
CA ASP A 63 -16.28 -12.61 -10.68
C ASP A 63 -14.99 -12.08 -11.33
N ALA A 64 -14.96 -12.01 -12.68
CA ALA A 64 -13.84 -11.44 -13.41
C ALA A 64 -13.62 -9.95 -13.13
N HIS A 65 -14.67 -9.16 -12.88
CA HIS A 65 -14.54 -7.75 -12.50
C HIS A 65 -14.01 -7.59 -11.07
N ALA A 66 -14.49 -8.41 -10.13
CA ALA A 66 -14.01 -8.43 -8.76
C ALA A 66 -12.53 -8.84 -8.69
N GLU A 67 -12.14 -9.89 -9.40
CA GLU A 67 -10.74 -10.34 -9.47
C GLU A 67 -9.84 -9.33 -10.17
N LYS A 68 -10.31 -8.69 -11.25
CA LYS A 68 -9.56 -7.58 -11.88
C LYS A 68 -9.36 -6.40 -10.95
N ALA A 69 -10.38 -6.02 -10.18
CA ALA A 69 -10.27 -4.93 -9.20
C ALA A 69 -9.27 -5.28 -8.09
N ARG A 70 -9.26 -6.53 -7.61
CA ARG A 70 -8.30 -7.03 -6.62
C ARG A 70 -6.87 -7.00 -7.16
N LEU A 71 -6.67 -7.45 -8.40
CA LEU A 71 -5.38 -7.45 -9.08
C LEU A 71 -4.86 -6.03 -9.31
N LEU A 72 -5.71 -5.11 -9.77
CA LEU A 72 -5.36 -3.69 -9.93
C LEU A 72 -4.97 -3.04 -8.60
N LYS A 73 -5.69 -3.35 -7.52
CA LYS A 73 -5.35 -2.86 -6.17
C LYS A 73 -3.98 -3.37 -5.72
N ALA A 74 -3.71 -4.66 -5.92
CA ALA A 74 -2.40 -5.24 -5.59
C ALA A 74 -1.26 -4.63 -6.43
N GLN A 75 -1.51 -4.36 -7.71
CA GLN A 75 -0.56 -3.67 -8.59
C GLN A 75 -0.30 -2.22 -8.16
N ALA A 76 -1.35 -1.49 -7.76
CA ALA A 76 -1.21 -0.13 -7.24
C ALA A 76 -0.35 -0.10 -5.97
N THR A 77 -0.63 -0.99 -5.00
CA THR A 77 0.18 -1.10 -3.78
C THR A 77 1.63 -1.48 -4.09
N LYS A 78 1.86 -2.38 -5.05
CA LYS A 78 3.22 -2.72 -5.49
C LYS A 78 3.94 -1.50 -6.07
N ALA A 79 3.28 -0.73 -6.94
CA ALA A 79 3.85 0.47 -7.55
C ALA A 79 4.13 1.56 -6.51
N GLU A 80 3.27 1.71 -5.49
CA GLU A 80 3.51 2.62 -4.36
C GLU A 80 4.74 2.21 -3.55
N LEU A 81 4.88 0.92 -3.24
CA LEU A 81 6.06 0.39 -2.54
C LEU A 81 7.34 0.58 -3.37
N GLU A 82 7.31 0.28 -4.67
CA GLU A 82 8.45 0.51 -5.57
C GLU A 82 8.83 1.99 -5.63
N LEU A 83 7.84 2.89 -5.64
CA LEU A 83 8.07 4.34 -5.64
C LEU A 83 8.65 4.83 -4.31
N ASP A 84 8.26 4.25 -3.18
CA ASP A 84 8.84 4.59 -1.89
C ASP A 84 10.24 3.99 -1.69
N ILE A 85 10.54 2.81 -2.26
CA ILE A 85 11.91 2.27 -2.36
C ILE A 85 12.78 3.24 -3.17
N LEU A 86 12.28 3.71 -4.33
CA LEU A 86 13.00 4.65 -5.19
C LEU A 86 13.22 6.03 -4.55
N LYS A 87 12.46 6.35 -3.49
CA LYS A 87 12.60 7.57 -2.70
C LYS A 87 13.61 7.43 -1.55
N ASP A 88 14.41 6.36 -1.51
CA ASP A 88 15.38 6.07 -0.44
C ASP A 88 14.74 6.03 0.96
N LYS A 89 13.45 5.70 1.07
CA LYS A 89 12.77 5.60 2.37
C LYS A 89 12.91 4.23 3.04
N TYR A 90 13.42 3.26 2.30
CA TYR A 90 13.60 1.88 2.76
C TYR A 90 15.07 1.51 2.66
N ILE A 91 15.63 1.07 3.78
CA ILE A 91 16.97 0.47 3.87
C ILE A 91 16.74 -1.04 3.96
N GLU A 92 17.55 -1.82 3.25
CA GLU A 92 17.48 -3.27 3.34
C GLU A 92 17.78 -3.73 4.78
N THR A 93 16.96 -4.63 5.32
CA THR A 93 17.11 -5.12 6.70
C THR A 93 18.49 -5.73 6.94
N GLU A 94 19.06 -6.40 5.94
CA GLU A 94 20.41 -6.97 6.00
C GLU A 94 21.50 -5.90 6.17
N GLU A 95 21.34 -4.74 5.51
CA GLU A 95 22.27 -3.62 5.63
C GLU A 95 22.19 -2.98 7.03
N VAL A 96 20.99 -2.86 7.59
CA VAL A 96 20.78 -2.40 8.97
C VAL A 96 21.46 -3.36 9.97
N GLU A 97 21.25 -4.67 9.84
CA GLU A 97 21.84 -5.65 10.76
C GLU A 97 23.38 -5.62 10.73
N PHE A 98 23.97 -5.50 9.54
CA PHE A 98 25.42 -5.41 9.39
C PHE A 98 25.98 -4.12 10.02
N LEU A 99 25.36 -2.97 9.75
CA LEU A 99 25.81 -1.67 10.24
C LEU A 99 25.70 -1.57 11.77
N TYR A 100 24.53 -1.90 12.31
CA TYR A 100 24.31 -1.85 13.76
C TYR A 100 25.12 -2.93 14.49
N GLY A 101 25.26 -4.13 13.89
CA GLY A 101 26.11 -5.19 14.42
C GLY A 101 27.58 -4.76 14.54
N GLY A 102 28.10 -4.09 13.51
CA GLY A 102 29.45 -3.51 13.52
C GLY A 102 29.62 -2.44 14.59
N LEU A 103 28.66 -1.51 14.69
CA LEU A 103 28.69 -0.45 15.71
C LEU A 103 28.70 -1.02 17.14
N VAL A 104 27.84 -2.00 17.42
CA VAL A 104 27.76 -2.66 18.73
C VAL A 104 29.04 -3.43 19.05
N LEU A 105 29.68 -4.04 18.06
CA LEU A 105 30.95 -4.76 18.25
C LEU A 105 32.10 -3.80 18.62
N VAL A 106 32.20 -2.67 17.90
CA VAL A 106 33.20 -1.63 18.20
C VAL A 106 32.96 -1.03 19.58
N PHE A 107 31.71 -0.72 19.91
CA PHE A 107 31.31 -0.25 21.25
C PHE A 107 31.75 -1.22 22.34
N ARG A 108 31.43 -2.51 22.19
CA ARG A 108 31.82 -3.56 23.14
C ARG A 108 33.33 -3.62 23.33
N SER A 109 34.10 -3.61 22.24
CA SER A 109 35.56 -3.66 22.29
C SER A 109 36.14 -2.45 23.04
N LYS A 110 35.60 -1.25 22.81
CA LYS A 110 36.06 -0.04 23.48
C LYS A 110 35.73 -0.04 24.98
N MET A 111 34.51 -0.44 25.35
CA MET A 111 34.10 -0.55 26.77
C MET A 111 34.93 -1.58 27.54
N LEU A 112 35.34 -2.69 26.91
CA LEU A 112 36.19 -3.70 27.56
C LEU A 112 37.66 -3.28 27.68
N SER A 113 38.16 -2.50 26.71
CA SER A 113 39.56 -2.04 26.71
C SER A 113 39.80 -0.79 27.58
N MET A 114 38.75 0.01 27.81
CA MET A 114 38.82 1.26 28.58
C MET A 114 39.26 1.04 30.05
N PRO A 115 38.67 0.12 30.85
CA PRO A 115 39.13 -0.13 32.23
C PRO A 115 40.60 -0.50 32.31
N SER A 116 41.06 -1.38 31.40
CA SER A 116 42.46 -1.82 31.34
C SER A 116 43.45 -0.69 31.06
N LYS A 117 43.03 0.36 30.35
CA LYS A 117 43.84 1.59 30.13
C LYS A 117 43.78 2.51 31.34
N LEU A 118 42.59 2.70 31.90
CA LEU A 118 42.35 3.58 33.03
C LEU A 118 43.11 3.13 34.28
N VAL A 119 43.17 1.84 34.58
CA VAL A 119 43.89 1.31 35.76
C VAL A 119 45.34 1.81 35.82
N ARG A 120 46.06 1.83 34.69
CA ARG A 120 47.45 2.33 34.66
C ARG A 120 47.55 3.84 34.88
N ARG A 121 46.61 4.62 34.33
CA ARG A 121 46.55 6.08 34.50
C ARG A 121 46.16 6.46 35.93
N LEU A 122 45.16 5.77 36.49
CA LEU A 122 44.66 6.01 37.84
C LEU A 122 45.69 5.60 38.91
N ALA A 123 46.41 4.50 38.71
CA ALA A 123 47.50 4.08 39.60
C ALA A 123 48.62 5.13 39.71
N ALA A 124 48.86 5.92 38.66
CA ALA A 124 49.86 7.00 38.67
C ALA A 124 49.39 8.27 39.40
N VAL A 125 48.07 8.46 39.58
CA VAL A 125 47.47 9.67 40.17
C VAL A 125 47.21 9.50 41.67
N GLY A 126 47.09 8.28 42.16
CA GLY A 126 46.92 8.01 43.59
C GLY A 126 45.54 8.42 44.11
N SER A 127 45.49 9.32 45.11
CA SER A 127 44.26 9.69 45.83
C SER A 127 43.68 11.07 45.45
N ASP A 128 44.12 11.66 44.34
CA ASP A 128 43.57 12.93 43.85
C ASP A 128 42.25 12.69 43.08
N PHE A 129 41.14 12.73 43.81
CA PHE A 129 39.80 12.45 43.28
C PHE A 129 39.38 13.38 42.13
N ALA A 130 39.71 14.67 42.19
CA ALA A 130 39.36 15.62 41.15
C ALA A 130 40.07 15.30 39.83
N ARG A 131 41.31 14.83 39.92
CA ARG A 131 42.09 14.42 38.75
C ARG A 131 41.66 13.07 38.20
N ILE A 132 41.22 12.15 39.06
CA ILE A 132 40.62 10.87 38.67
C ILE A 132 39.33 11.09 37.88
N GLU A 133 38.43 11.94 38.37
CA GLU A 133 37.17 12.26 37.70
C GLU A 133 37.41 12.82 36.31
N LYS A 134 38.31 13.80 36.18
CA LYS A 134 38.66 14.38 34.88
C LYS A 134 39.23 13.35 33.89
N ILE A 135 40.07 12.43 34.35
CA ILE A 135 40.63 11.36 33.50
C ILE A 135 39.54 10.41 33.00
N LEU A 136 38.55 10.10 33.85
CA LEU A 136 37.41 9.27 33.47
C LEU A 136 36.54 9.97 32.44
N GLU A 137 36.21 11.25 32.66
CA GLU A 137 35.45 12.05 31.70
C GLU A 137 36.16 12.14 30.35
N ASP A 138 37.46 12.48 30.34
CA ASP A 138 38.25 12.61 29.11
C ASP A 138 38.24 11.29 28.29
N GLU A 139 38.42 10.14 28.94
CA GLU A 139 38.45 8.84 28.25
C GLU A 139 37.06 8.43 27.73
N ILE A 140 35.98 8.77 28.46
CA ILE A 140 34.60 8.53 28.02
C ILE A 140 34.28 9.41 26.80
N TYR A 141 34.61 10.70 26.84
CA TYR A 141 34.40 11.61 25.71
C TYR A 141 35.23 11.21 24.49
N GLU A 142 36.47 10.74 24.68
CA GLU A 142 37.29 10.21 23.59
C GLU A 142 36.64 8.98 22.95
N ALA A 143 36.16 8.02 23.76
CA ALA A 143 35.47 6.84 23.27
C ALA A 143 34.17 7.17 22.52
N LEU A 144 33.36 8.10 23.04
CA LEU A 144 32.13 8.56 22.39
C LEU A 144 32.42 9.30 21.07
N THR A 145 33.49 10.11 21.03
CA THR A 145 33.92 10.80 19.82
C THR A 145 34.36 9.82 18.74
N GLU A 146 35.08 8.76 19.11
CA GLU A 146 35.49 7.70 18.19
C GLU A 146 34.30 6.89 17.66
N LEU A 147 33.33 6.58 18.52
CA LEU A 147 32.09 5.91 18.12
C LEU A 147 31.24 6.76 17.18
N SER A 148 31.16 8.07 17.43
CA SER A 148 30.44 9.00 16.56
C SER A 148 31.04 9.07 15.15
N LYS A 149 32.36 8.90 15.01
CA LYS A 149 33.01 8.87 13.69
C LYS A 149 32.69 7.60 12.91
N TYR A 150 32.43 6.50 13.60
CA TYR A 150 32.06 5.24 12.96
C TYR A 150 30.67 5.33 12.29
N GLY A 151 29.76 6.13 12.86
CA GLY A 151 28.46 6.42 12.25
C GLY A 151 28.54 7.26 10.98
N ASP A 152 29.56 8.10 10.81
CA ASP A 152 29.68 9.00 9.63
C ASP A 152 30.16 8.27 8.35
N HIS A 153 30.59 7.00 8.46
CA HIS A 153 30.79 6.12 7.30
C HIS A 153 29.49 5.87 6.50
N ASP A 154 28.32 6.19 7.07
CA ASP A 154 26.99 6.21 6.41
C ASP A 154 26.99 6.96 5.07
N LYS A 155 27.72 8.08 4.97
CA LYS A 155 27.64 8.96 3.78
C LYS A 155 28.32 8.40 2.54
N CYS A 156 29.15 7.36 2.68
CA CYS A 156 29.88 6.76 1.56
C CYS A 156 29.09 5.66 0.84
N ILE A 157 28.13 5.03 1.51
CA ILE A 157 27.38 3.90 0.93
C ILE A 157 26.21 4.42 0.07
N SER A 158 25.52 5.46 0.53
CA SER A 158 24.50 6.20 -0.24
C SER A 158 25.01 6.76 -1.57
N LYS A 159 26.32 7.07 -1.69
CA LYS A 159 26.90 7.59 -2.94
C LYS A 159 27.32 6.52 -3.96
N LYS A 160 27.36 5.24 -3.59
CA LYS A 160 27.78 4.16 -4.51
C LYS A 160 26.66 3.59 -5.37
N ASN A 161 25.40 3.86 -5.03
CA ASN A 161 24.22 3.38 -5.76
C ASN A 161 23.60 4.44 -6.70
N LYS A 162 24.35 5.49 -7.07
CA LYS A 162 23.89 6.52 -8.02
C LYS A 162 24.63 6.46 -9.35
#